data_AF-A0A6C0C6Q8-F1
#
_entry.id   AF-A0A6C0C6Q8-F1
#
_cell.length_a   1.000
_cell.length_b   1.000
_cell.length_c   1.000
_cell.angle_alpha   90.00
_cell.angle_beta   90.00
_cell.angle_gamma   90.00
#
_symmetry.space_group_name_H-M   'P 1'
#
loop_
_entity.id
_entity.type
_entity.pdbx_description
1 polymer ?
#
loop_
_entity_poly.entity_id
_entity_poly.type
_entity_poly.pdbx_seq_one_letter_code
_entity_poly.pdbx_strand_id
1 'polypeptide(L)'
;MSNFDNNEPPINFNNGLMPKIYEHKDNLDHVMVNNDIKLTPGKTVHCADNILSGVLEETYLSKYFFSDDNIMNIQKLIRYEFFKEKDIKIDYQSNNILLTIMRGIFLKYSNSAARSLDEIKEQIIKLNDMVVQYSLGKIYSNYDMHNKYLKDINNMPNLMDLPKSNYRENYTHDLSERNNMTIGS
;
A
#
# COMPACT_ATOMS: atom_id res chain seq x y z
N MET A 1 12.05 -24.59 36.04
CA MET A 1 12.13 -24.08 34.66
C MET A 1 10.79 -23.44 34.35
N SER A 2 10.76 -22.13 34.17
CA SER A 2 9.56 -21.29 34.11
C SER A 2 8.74 -21.52 32.85
N ASN A 3 7.46 -21.84 33.03
CA ASN A 3 6.43 -21.79 31.99
C ASN A 3 6.13 -20.32 31.66
N PHE A 4 6.30 -19.93 30.40
CA PHE A 4 5.80 -18.66 29.89
C PHE A 4 4.31 -18.83 29.59
N ASP A 5 3.49 -18.37 30.53
CA ASP A 5 2.06 -18.19 30.37
C ASP A 5 1.82 -16.97 29.47
N ASN A 6 1.60 -17.20 28.17
CA ASN A 6 1.31 -16.17 27.17
C ASN A 6 -0.17 -15.78 27.22
N ASN A 7 -0.65 -15.34 28.39
CA ASN A 7 -1.96 -14.72 28.54
C ASN A 7 -1.78 -13.22 28.80
N GLU A 8 -1.39 -12.48 27.75
CA GLU A 8 -1.56 -11.02 27.75
C GLU A 8 -3.06 -10.69 27.71
N PRO A 9 -3.54 -9.75 28.55
CA PRO A 9 -4.95 -9.42 28.61
C PRO A 9 -5.43 -8.79 27.29
N PRO A 10 -6.71 -8.99 26.91
CA PRO A 10 -7.27 -8.36 25.73
C PRO A 10 -7.19 -6.83 25.89
N ILE A 11 -6.49 -6.18 24.96
CA ILE A 11 -6.29 -4.74 24.94
C ILE A 11 -7.66 -4.09 24.69
N ASN A 12 -8.20 -3.39 25.69
CA ASN A 12 -9.47 -2.66 25.57
C ASN A 12 -9.25 -1.36 24.77
N PHE A 13 -9.67 -1.36 23.50
CA PHE A 13 -9.53 -0.22 22.57
C PHE A 13 -10.68 0.81 22.66
N ASN A 14 -11.08 1.21 23.86
CA ASN A 14 -12.07 2.30 24.02
C ASN A 14 -11.43 3.70 23.97
N ASN A 15 -10.65 3.97 22.92
CA ASN A 15 -9.97 5.27 22.71
C ASN A 15 -10.72 6.18 21.72
N GLY A 16 -11.94 5.81 21.31
CA GLY A 16 -12.72 6.53 20.29
C GLY A 16 -12.18 6.40 18.84
N LEU A 17 -11.01 5.78 18.66
CA LEU A 17 -10.46 5.39 17.37
C LEU A 17 -11.05 4.04 16.94
N MET A 18 -11.24 3.86 15.63
CA MET A 18 -11.85 2.66 15.05
C MET A 18 -11.13 1.39 15.57
N PRO A 19 -11.83 0.46 16.23
CA PRO A 19 -11.23 -0.72 16.83
C PRO A 19 -10.57 -1.59 15.74
N LYS A 20 -9.57 -2.40 16.15
CA LYS A 20 -8.96 -3.39 15.26
C LYS A 20 -10.06 -4.34 14.77
N ILE A 21 -10.46 -4.21 13.50
CA ILE A 21 -11.32 -5.20 12.81
C ILE A 21 -10.57 -6.52 12.54
N TYR A 22 -9.29 -6.59 12.87
CA TYR A 22 -8.48 -7.81 12.82
C TYR A 22 -8.49 -8.55 14.16
N GLU A 23 -9.66 -8.75 14.77
CA GLU A 23 -9.82 -9.82 15.74
C GLU A 23 -10.57 -10.94 15.04
N HIS A 24 -9.80 -11.79 14.35
CA HIS A 24 -10.36 -12.85 13.52
C HIS A 24 -10.75 -14.06 14.37
N LYS A 25 -11.84 -13.94 15.13
CA LYS A 25 -12.58 -15.09 15.66
C LYS A 25 -13.88 -15.23 14.90
N ASP A 26 -13.79 -15.57 13.63
CA ASP A 26 -14.88 -16.13 12.83
C ASP A 26 -14.30 -16.59 11.49
N ASN A 27 -13.74 -17.80 11.45
CA ASN A 27 -13.67 -18.65 10.26
C ASN A 27 -13.49 -17.86 8.95
N LEU A 28 -12.28 -17.32 8.69
CA LEU A 28 -11.98 -16.52 7.49
C LEU A 28 -12.07 -17.34 6.20
N ASP A 29 -12.48 -18.60 6.28
CA ASP A 29 -12.72 -19.46 5.14
C ASP A 29 -13.81 -18.90 4.23
N HIS A 30 -14.71 -18.01 4.68
CA HIS A 30 -15.85 -17.54 3.89
C HIS A 30 -15.71 -16.17 3.19
N VAL A 31 -14.75 -15.32 3.58
CA VAL A 31 -14.53 -14.00 2.93
C VAL A 31 -13.36 -14.04 1.93
N MET A 32 -12.52 -15.08 1.99
CA MET A 32 -11.48 -15.36 0.99
C MET A 32 -11.95 -16.30 -0.16
N VAL A 33 -13.23 -16.69 -0.21
CA VAL A 33 -13.72 -17.80 -1.06
C VAL A 33 -13.57 -17.61 -2.56
N ASN A 34 -13.27 -16.42 -3.09
CA ASN A 34 -13.19 -16.24 -4.54
C ASN A 34 -11.88 -15.64 -5.07
N ASN A 35 -10.76 -15.75 -4.33
CA ASN A 35 -9.44 -15.43 -4.89
C ASN A 35 -8.42 -16.57 -4.80
N ASP A 36 -8.67 -17.60 -4.00
CA ASP A 36 -7.88 -18.83 -4.02
C ASP A 36 -8.46 -19.76 -5.07
N ILE A 37 -7.90 -19.68 -6.28
CA ILE A 37 -8.15 -20.68 -7.30
C ILE A 37 -7.60 -21.99 -6.73
N LYS A 38 -8.48 -22.90 -6.30
CA LYS A 38 -8.11 -24.23 -5.80
C LYS A 38 -7.24 -24.92 -6.85
N LEU A 39 -5.93 -25.00 -6.60
CA LEU A 39 -4.99 -25.75 -7.41
C LEU A 39 -5.34 -27.23 -7.28
N THR A 40 -6.03 -27.76 -8.27
CA THR A 40 -6.09 -29.20 -8.50
C THR A 40 -4.86 -29.58 -9.34
N PRO A 41 -4.09 -30.62 -8.97
CA PRO A 41 -2.92 -31.00 -9.76
C PRO A 41 -3.37 -31.34 -11.18
N GLY A 42 -2.85 -30.61 -12.16
CA GLY A 42 -3.19 -30.77 -13.59
C GLY A 42 -4.11 -29.70 -14.18
N LYS A 43 -4.59 -28.72 -13.40
CA LYS A 43 -5.24 -27.52 -13.95
C LYS A 43 -4.28 -26.34 -13.87
N THR A 44 -3.71 -25.95 -15.00
CA THR A 44 -3.05 -24.65 -15.13
C THR A 44 -4.09 -23.60 -14.79
N VAL A 45 -3.91 -22.96 -13.64
CA VAL A 45 -4.71 -21.80 -13.32
C VAL A 45 -4.25 -20.72 -14.27
N HIS A 46 -5.03 -20.53 -15.31
CA HIS A 46 -4.88 -19.45 -16.25
C HIS A 46 -5.26 -18.13 -15.56
N CYS A 47 -4.46 -17.70 -14.59
CA CYS A 47 -4.61 -16.44 -13.86
C CYS A 47 -4.62 -15.27 -14.86
N ALA A 48 -3.81 -15.44 -15.90
CA ALA A 48 -3.62 -14.46 -16.96
C ALA A 48 -4.75 -14.51 -18.00
N ASP A 49 -5.27 -15.69 -18.40
CA ASP A 49 -6.17 -15.78 -19.55
C ASP A 49 -7.42 -14.91 -19.41
N ASN A 50 -8.07 -14.85 -18.24
CA ASN A 50 -9.26 -14.02 -18.05
C ASN A 50 -8.96 -12.50 -18.11
N ILE A 51 -7.75 -12.10 -17.73
CA ILE A 51 -7.31 -10.70 -17.75
C ILE A 51 -6.77 -10.32 -19.14
N LEU A 52 -6.17 -11.25 -19.87
CA LEU A 52 -5.53 -11.00 -21.17
C LEU A 52 -6.49 -11.19 -22.36
N SER A 53 -7.52 -12.03 -22.21
CA SER A 53 -8.46 -12.39 -23.26
C SER A 53 -9.18 -11.16 -23.82
N GLY A 54 -8.91 -10.84 -25.09
CA GLY A 54 -9.62 -9.81 -25.86
C GLY A 54 -8.90 -8.47 -26.03
N VAL A 55 -7.78 -8.22 -25.35
CA VAL A 55 -7.05 -6.92 -25.45
C VAL A 55 -5.62 -7.07 -25.95
N LEU A 56 -5.00 -8.24 -25.79
CA LEU A 56 -3.58 -8.43 -26.07
C LEU A 56 -3.39 -9.44 -27.19
N GLU A 57 -2.53 -9.09 -28.15
CA GLU A 57 -2.07 -10.03 -29.15
C GLU A 57 -1.16 -11.08 -28.52
N GLU A 58 -1.37 -12.34 -28.91
CA GLU A 58 -0.50 -13.45 -28.54
C GLU A 58 0.83 -13.33 -29.28
N THR A 59 1.78 -12.66 -28.63
CA THR A 59 3.16 -12.52 -29.10
C THR A 59 4.07 -13.34 -28.18
N TYR A 60 5.28 -13.66 -28.64
CA TYR A 60 6.27 -14.30 -27.76
C TYR A 60 6.53 -13.45 -26.51
N LEU A 61 6.59 -12.12 -26.66
CA LEU A 61 6.77 -11.20 -25.55
C LEU A 61 5.64 -11.30 -24.52
N SER A 62 4.37 -11.26 -24.94
CA SER A 62 3.24 -11.36 -24.01
C SER A 62 3.21 -12.73 -23.32
N LYS A 63 3.44 -13.82 -24.06
CA LYS A 63 3.47 -15.17 -23.49
C LYS A 63 4.55 -15.35 -22.41
N TYR A 64 5.76 -14.87 -22.66
CA TYR A 64 6.84 -14.97 -21.67
C TYR A 64 6.64 -14.02 -20.49
N PHE A 65 6.21 -12.79 -20.75
CA PHE A 65 6.00 -11.80 -19.70
C PHE A 65 4.89 -12.18 -18.73
N PHE A 66 3.78 -12.74 -19.22
CA PHE A 66 2.67 -13.20 -18.39
C PHE A 66 2.75 -14.69 -17.98
N SER A 67 3.90 -15.33 -18.17
CA SER A 67 4.11 -16.71 -17.72
C SER A 67 4.11 -16.82 -16.19
N ASP A 68 3.64 -17.95 -15.66
CA ASP A 68 3.62 -18.21 -14.21
C ASP A 68 5.02 -18.13 -13.59
N ASP A 69 6.04 -18.59 -14.31
CA ASP A 69 7.44 -18.49 -13.89
C ASP A 69 7.89 -17.04 -13.74
N ASN A 70 7.53 -16.17 -14.68
CA ASN A 70 7.89 -14.75 -14.62
C ASN A 70 7.13 -14.03 -13.50
N ILE A 71 5.86 -14.35 -13.31
CA ILE A 71 5.05 -13.81 -12.21
C ILE A 71 5.69 -14.17 -10.86
N MET A 72 6.06 -15.45 -10.70
CA MET A 72 6.75 -15.93 -9.49
C MET A 72 8.11 -15.25 -9.30
N ASN A 73 8.86 -15.00 -10.38
CA ASN A 73 10.13 -14.29 -10.32
C ASN A 73 9.95 -12.84 -9.84
N ILE A 74 8.99 -12.10 -10.41
CA ILE A 74 8.64 -10.74 -9.99
C ILE A 74 8.25 -10.72 -8.51
N GLN A 75 7.44 -11.68 -8.05
CA GLN A 75 7.06 -11.78 -6.64
C GLN A 75 8.27 -11.98 -5.72
N LYS A 76 9.21 -12.84 -6.09
CA LYS A 76 10.45 -13.05 -5.33
C LYS A 76 11.31 -11.79 -5.29
N LEU A 77 11.44 -11.09 -6.42
CA LEU A 77 12.19 -9.83 -6.50
C LEU A 77 11.60 -8.75 -5.59
N ILE A 78 10.28 -8.57 -5.61
CA ILE A 78 9.59 -7.62 -4.70
C ILE A 78 9.91 -7.95 -3.24
N ARG A 79 9.81 -9.23 -2.86
CA ARG A 79 10.08 -9.65 -1.48
C ARG A 79 11.54 -9.43 -1.10
N TYR A 80 12.46 -9.69 -2.02
CA TYR A 80 13.89 -9.51 -1.82
C TYR A 80 14.26 -8.04 -1.62
N GLU A 81 13.81 -7.15 -2.52
CA GLU A 81 14.10 -5.71 -2.41
C GLU A 81 13.47 -5.10 -1.16
N PHE A 82 12.23 -5.47 -0.83
CA PHE A 82 11.59 -5.00 0.40
C PHE A 82 12.36 -5.46 1.66
N PHE A 83 12.76 -6.74 1.69
CA PHE A 83 13.54 -7.28 2.80
C PHE A 83 14.88 -6.56 2.96
N LYS A 84 15.56 -6.27 1.85
CA LYS A 84 16.84 -5.55 1.85
C LYS A 84 16.73 -4.15 2.46
N GLU A 85 15.59 -3.47 2.30
CA GLU A 85 15.39 -2.10 2.81
C GLU A 85 14.83 -2.06 4.24
N LYS A 86 13.85 -2.93 4.56
CA LYS A 86 13.09 -2.88 5.82
C LYS A 86 13.45 -4.00 6.81
N ASP A 87 14.31 -4.95 6.42
CA ASP A 87 14.70 -6.15 7.18
C ASP A 87 13.51 -7.01 7.66
N ILE A 88 12.40 -6.94 6.93
CA ILE A 88 11.16 -7.63 7.26
C ILE A 88 10.71 -8.47 6.07
N LYS A 89 10.31 -9.70 6.36
CA LYS A 89 9.79 -10.63 5.35
C LYS A 89 8.30 -10.38 5.18
N ILE A 90 7.91 -10.00 3.97
CA ILE A 90 6.52 -9.89 3.56
C ILE A 90 6.07 -11.15 2.81
N ASP A 91 4.76 -11.38 2.84
CA ASP A 91 4.10 -12.42 2.06
C ASP A 91 3.97 -12.04 0.58
N TYR A 92 3.54 -13.01 -0.22
CA TYR A 92 3.23 -12.79 -1.62
C TYR A 92 2.06 -11.81 -1.79
N GLN A 93 2.11 -11.04 -2.87
CA GLN A 93 1.04 -10.14 -3.24
C GLN A 93 -0.04 -10.93 -4.00
N SER A 94 -1.30 -10.46 -3.95
CA SER A 94 -2.39 -11.09 -4.70
C SER A 94 -2.06 -11.14 -6.20
N ASN A 95 -2.16 -12.33 -6.79
CA ASN A 95 -1.91 -12.54 -8.22
C ASN A 95 -2.75 -11.61 -9.10
N ASN A 96 -4.01 -11.35 -8.72
CA ASN A 96 -4.91 -10.47 -9.47
C ASN A 96 -4.43 -9.01 -9.50
N ILE A 97 -3.94 -8.51 -8.35
CA ILE A 97 -3.39 -7.15 -8.25
C ILE A 97 -2.09 -7.06 -9.06
N LEU A 98 -1.21 -8.05 -8.92
CA LEU A 98 0.06 -8.07 -9.64
C LEU A 98 -0.17 -8.14 -11.16
N LEU A 99 -1.08 -9.00 -11.63
CA LEU A 99 -1.46 -9.11 -13.04
C LEU A 99 -2.07 -7.82 -13.58
N THR A 100 -2.85 -7.10 -12.76
CA THR A 100 -3.40 -5.79 -13.15
C THR A 100 -2.27 -4.77 -13.37
N ILE A 101 -1.27 -4.74 -12.50
CA ILE A 101 -0.10 -3.87 -12.63
C ILE A 101 0.73 -4.27 -13.86
N MET A 102 1.02 -5.56 -14.00
CA MET A 102 1.75 -6.11 -15.15
C MET A 102 1.07 -5.74 -16.47
N ARG A 103 -0.27 -5.86 -16.55
CA ARG A 103 -1.05 -5.47 -17.73
C ARG A 103 -0.92 -3.98 -18.03
N GLY A 104 -1.07 -3.13 -17.02
CA GLY A 104 -0.95 -1.68 -17.21
C GLY A 104 0.43 -1.27 -17.72
N ILE A 105 1.49 -1.88 -17.20
CA ILE A 105 2.87 -1.64 -17.63
C ILE A 105 3.12 -2.19 -19.02
N PHE A 106 2.64 -3.40 -19.32
CA PHE A 106 2.74 -3.99 -20.64
C PHE A 106 2.06 -3.10 -21.69
N LEU A 107 0.83 -2.67 -21.47
CA LEU A 107 0.11 -1.82 -22.42
C LEU A 107 0.79 -0.46 -22.64
N LYS A 108 1.41 0.10 -21.59
CA LYS A 108 2.04 1.42 -21.67
C LYS A 108 3.44 1.40 -22.28
N TYR A 109 4.21 0.33 -22.06
CA TYR A 109 5.65 0.30 -22.34
C TYR A 109 6.09 -0.86 -23.24
N SER A 110 5.21 -1.81 -23.57
CA SER A 110 5.54 -2.84 -24.55
C SER A 110 5.74 -2.20 -25.92
N ASN A 111 6.70 -2.75 -26.65
CA ASN A 111 7.05 -2.36 -28.00
C ASN A 111 6.92 -3.62 -28.85
N SER A 112 5.93 -3.63 -29.75
CA SER A 112 5.66 -4.75 -30.66
C SER A 112 6.69 -4.90 -31.78
N ALA A 113 7.66 -3.96 -31.90
CA ALA A 113 8.65 -3.97 -32.96
C ALA A 113 9.88 -4.86 -32.68
N ALA A 114 9.99 -5.49 -31.50
CA ALA A 114 11.08 -6.41 -31.19
C ALA A 114 11.02 -7.64 -32.11
N ARG A 115 12.13 -7.93 -32.81
CA ARG A 115 12.19 -9.01 -33.80
C ARG A 115 13.23 -10.07 -33.45
N SER A 116 14.20 -9.74 -32.61
CA SER A 116 15.21 -10.68 -32.12
C SER A 116 14.84 -11.25 -30.74
N LEU A 117 15.28 -12.48 -30.47
CA LEU A 117 15.11 -13.13 -29.18
C LEU A 117 15.82 -12.35 -28.05
N ASP A 118 16.97 -11.74 -28.33
CA ASP A 118 17.73 -11.00 -27.32
C ASP A 118 17.06 -9.67 -26.97
N GLU A 119 16.46 -8.99 -27.95
CA GLU A 119 15.65 -7.79 -27.72
C GLU A 119 14.43 -8.09 -26.84
N ILE A 120 13.76 -9.23 -27.09
CA ILE A 120 12.62 -9.68 -26.29
C ILE A 120 13.05 -9.94 -24.84
N LYS A 121 14.20 -10.57 -24.61
CA LYS A 121 14.73 -10.80 -23.25
C LYS A 121 15.02 -9.49 -22.53
N GLU A 122 15.73 -8.56 -23.17
CA GLU A 122 16.04 -7.25 -22.59
C GLU A 122 14.75 -6.48 -22.24
N GLN A 123 13.77 -6.55 -23.14
CA GLN A 123 12.47 -5.94 -22.93
C GLN A 123 11.72 -6.55 -21.74
N ILE A 124 11.73 -7.88 -21.58
CA ILE A 124 11.13 -8.54 -20.42
C ILE A 124 11.80 -8.08 -19.12
N ILE A 125 13.13 -8.02 -19.09
CA ILE A 125 13.87 -7.55 -17.91
C ILE A 125 13.45 -6.11 -17.56
N LYS A 126 13.37 -5.23 -18.56
CA LYS A 126 12.95 -3.84 -18.37
C LYS A 126 11.52 -3.72 -17.87
N LEU A 127 10.59 -4.50 -18.43
CA LEU A 127 9.19 -4.50 -18.00
C LEU A 127 9.06 -5.05 -16.57
N ASN A 128 9.79 -6.13 -16.24
CA ASN A 128 9.82 -6.70 -14.90
C ASN A 128 10.31 -5.68 -13.87
N ASP A 129 11.40 -4.96 -14.16
CA ASP A 129 11.91 -3.93 -13.26
C ASP A 129 10.86 -2.84 -13.02
N MET A 130 10.19 -2.34 -14.07
CA MET A 130 9.10 -1.38 -13.92
C MET A 130 7.96 -1.89 -13.03
N VAL A 131 7.59 -3.17 -13.14
CA VAL A 131 6.57 -3.81 -12.30
C VAL A 131 7.02 -3.87 -10.85
N VAL A 132 8.26 -4.28 -10.61
CA VAL A 132 8.85 -4.37 -9.28
C VAL A 132 8.89 -2.99 -8.62
N GLN A 133 9.42 -1.97 -9.30
CA GLN A 133 9.52 -0.61 -8.76
C GLN A 133 8.14 -0.01 -8.44
N TYR A 134 7.17 -0.17 -9.36
CA TYR A 134 5.80 0.31 -9.12
C TYR A 134 5.17 -0.38 -7.90
N SER A 135 5.33 -1.68 -7.80
CA SER A 135 4.77 -2.48 -6.70
C SER A 135 5.41 -2.11 -5.37
N LEU A 136 6.74 -2.01 -5.32
CA LEU A 136 7.48 -1.63 -4.11
C LEU A 136 7.04 -0.26 -3.57
N GLY A 137 6.89 0.74 -4.44
CA GLY A 137 6.42 2.07 -4.02
C GLY A 137 5.06 2.04 -3.33
N LYS A 138 4.14 1.18 -3.80
CA LYS A 138 2.83 0.97 -3.14
C LYS A 138 2.96 0.22 -1.83
N ILE A 139 3.77 -0.84 -1.80
CA ILE A 139 3.98 -1.65 -0.60
C ILE A 139 4.62 -0.83 0.52
N TYR A 140 5.64 -0.03 0.23
CA TYR A 140 6.26 0.86 1.22
C TYR A 140 5.27 1.86 1.82
N SER A 141 4.49 2.53 0.97
CA SER A 141 3.48 3.48 1.43
C SER A 141 2.40 2.82 2.30
N ASN A 142 1.92 1.64 1.90
CA ASN A 142 0.93 0.88 2.68
C ASN A 142 1.51 0.39 4.01
N TYR A 143 2.75 -0.06 4.01
CA TYR A 143 3.45 -0.53 5.20
C TYR A 143 3.65 0.59 6.23
N ASP A 144 4.15 1.76 5.79
CA ASP A 144 4.35 2.90 6.67
C ASP A 144 3.01 3.42 7.23
N MET A 145 1.96 3.45 6.41
CA MET A 145 0.61 3.82 6.86
C MET A 145 0.05 2.81 7.87
N HIS A 146 0.26 1.51 7.64
CA HIS A 146 -0.18 0.46 8.56
C HIS A 146 0.53 0.57 9.92
N ASN A 147 1.84 0.79 9.92
CA ASN A 147 2.61 0.99 11.14
C ASN A 147 2.20 2.24 11.90
N LYS A 148 1.92 3.33 11.18
CA LYS A 148 1.38 4.55 11.79
C LYS A 148 0.02 4.27 12.44
N TYR A 149 -0.88 3.58 11.75
CA TYR A 149 -2.17 3.18 12.31
C TYR A 149 -2.00 2.32 13.59
N LEU A 150 -1.13 1.31 13.57
CA LEU A 150 -0.83 0.49 14.74
C LEU A 150 -0.27 1.32 15.91
N LYS A 151 0.56 2.32 15.62
CA LYS A 151 1.05 3.26 16.62
C LYS A 151 -0.08 4.12 17.19
N ASP A 152 -0.94 4.65 16.34
CA ASP A 152 -2.01 5.58 16.73
C ASP A 152 -3.07 4.90 17.59
N ILE A 153 -3.41 3.63 17.34
CA ILE A 153 -4.37 2.88 18.17
C ILE A 153 -3.79 2.46 19.54
N ASN A 154 -2.47 2.27 19.62
CA ASN A 154 -1.80 1.86 20.85
C ASN A 154 -1.45 3.06 21.76
N ASN A 155 -1.49 4.28 21.21
CA ASN A 155 -1.20 5.50 21.96
C ASN A 155 -2.50 6.26 22.24
N MET A 156 -2.59 6.86 23.43
CA MET A 156 -3.67 7.81 23.70
C MET A 156 -3.42 9.05 22.82
N PRO A 157 -4.44 9.57 22.10
CA PRO A 157 -4.26 10.78 21.31
C PRO A 157 -3.81 11.93 22.22
N ASN A 158 -2.74 12.62 21.83
CA ASN A 158 -2.32 13.82 22.53
C ASN A 158 -3.42 14.87 22.41
N LEU A 159 -3.79 15.47 23.54
CA LEU A 159 -4.72 16.60 23.57
C LEU A 159 -4.14 17.72 22.71
N MET A 160 -4.96 18.31 21.83
CA MET A 160 -4.57 19.53 21.12
C MET A 160 -4.28 20.63 22.14
N ASP A 161 -3.12 21.27 22.02
CA ASP A 161 -2.83 22.48 22.79
C ASP A 161 -3.93 23.51 22.55
N LEU A 162 -4.32 24.21 23.61
CA LEU A 162 -5.26 25.31 23.47
C LEU A 162 -4.70 26.34 22.47
N PRO A 163 -5.55 26.97 21.64
CA PRO A 163 -5.10 27.98 20.70
C PRO A 163 -4.35 29.07 21.46
N LYS A 164 -3.09 29.30 21.09
CA LYS A 164 -2.32 30.40 21.63
C LYS A 164 -2.86 31.69 21.04
N SER A 165 -3.25 32.63 21.88
CA SER A 165 -3.68 33.96 21.43
C SER A 165 -2.52 34.65 20.73
N ASN A 166 -2.77 35.18 19.53
CA ASN A 166 -1.81 35.95 18.75
C ASN A 166 -1.90 37.46 19.09
N TYR A 167 -2.55 37.84 20.19
CA TYR A 167 -2.79 39.23 20.53
C TYR A 167 -1.44 39.93 20.73
N ARG A 168 -0.99 40.63 19.68
CA ARG A 168 -0.07 41.74 19.83
C ARG A 168 -0.92 42.87 20.40
N GLU A 169 -0.44 43.48 21.49
CA GLU A 169 -0.96 44.74 22.04
C GLU A 169 -1.05 45.77 20.91
N ASN A 170 -2.17 45.80 20.20
CA ASN A 170 -2.48 46.88 19.30
C ASN A 170 -2.94 47.98 20.24
N TYR A 171 -2.16 49.06 20.34
CA TYR A 171 -2.54 50.26 21.07
C TYR A 171 -4.00 50.57 20.77
N THR A 172 -4.88 50.25 21.70
CA THR A 172 -6.28 50.60 21.61
C THR A 172 -6.28 52.11 21.47
N HIS A 173 -6.77 52.62 20.34
CA HIS A 173 -6.88 54.05 20.13
C HIS A 173 -7.85 54.55 21.20
N ASP A 174 -7.28 55.17 22.24
CA ASP A 174 -8.03 55.62 23.39
C ASP A 174 -8.95 56.75 22.92
N LEU A 175 -10.23 56.44 22.75
CA LEU A 175 -11.26 57.39 22.34
C LEU A 175 -11.63 58.36 23.49
N SER A 176 -11.01 58.24 24.66
CA SER A 176 -11.20 59.16 25.78
C SER A 176 -10.69 60.58 25.48
N GLU A 177 -9.74 60.75 24.55
CA GLU A 177 -9.22 62.07 24.17
C GLU A 177 -10.24 62.95 23.41
N ARG A 178 -11.32 62.36 22.87
CA ARG A 178 -12.29 63.09 22.04
C ARG A 178 -13.32 63.89 22.84
N ASN A 179 -13.41 63.68 24.16
CA ASN A 179 -14.36 64.39 25.02
C ASN A 179 -13.80 65.64 25.71
N ASN A 180 -12.53 66.00 25.46
CA ASN A 180 -11.90 67.18 26.07
C ASN A 180 -11.89 68.42 25.14
N MET A 181 -12.82 68.52 24.18
CA MET A 181 -12.85 69.63 23.22
C MET A 181 -14.12 70.48 23.30
N THR A 182 -14.50 70.93 24.50
CA THR A 182 -15.31 72.14 24.81
C THR A 182 -15.24 72.29 26.34
N ILE A 183 -14.86 73.37 27.03
CA ILE A 183 -15.04 74.82 26.88
C ILE A 183 -13.88 75.47 27.66
N GLY A 184 -13.11 76.36 27.04
CA GLY A 184 -12.17 77.25 27.73
C GLY A 184 -12.38 78.65 27.19
N SER A 185 -13.09 79.46 27.98
CA SER A 185 -13.41 80.88 27.78
C SER A 185 -12.17 81.76 27.89
#